data_AF-A0A8T2AMZ5-F1
#
_entry.id   AF-A0A8T2AMZ5-F1
#
_cell.length_a   1.000
_cell.length_b   1.000
_cell.length_c   1.000
_cell.angle_alpha   90.00
_cell.angle_beta   90.00
_cell.angle_gamma   90.00
#
_symmetry.space_group_name_H-M   'P 1'
#
loop_
_entity.id
_entity.type
_entity.pdbx_description
1 polymer ?
#
loop_
_entity_poly.entity_id
_entity_poly.type
_entity_poly.pdbx_seq_one_letter_code
_entity_poly.pdbx_strand_id
1 'polypeptide(L)'
;MLVKSGKSKTQAQDYLKGTQTREKNELLSQQFGIEYNSLPVIFRMGSSVFRLKTQEGVTEENGEVSGKQVEAEVVVDYSNIIDQCFWQQHPHILSCS
;
A
#
# COMPACT_ATOMS: atom_id res chain seq x y z
N MET A 1 7.63 -16.00 -13.22
CA MET A 1 8.81 -16.89 -13.22
C MET A 1 8.62 -18.13 -14.10
N LEU A 2 7.51 -18.86 -14.00
CA LEU A 2 7.24 -20.07 -14.82
C LEU A 2 7.36 -19.85 -16.35
N VAL A 3 6.86 -18.73 -16.87
CA VAL A 3 7.02 -18.41 -18.30
C VAL A 3 8.48 -18.13 -18.64
N LYS A 4 9.20 -17.42 -17.74
CA LYS A 4 10.64 -17.17 -17.89
C LYS A 4 11.47 -18.46 -17.81
N SER A 5 10.96 -19.52 -17.17
CA SER A 5 11.58 -20.84 -17.15
C SER A 5 11.14 -21.74 -18.31
N GLY A 6 10.62 -21.17 -19.40
CA GLY A 6 10.33 -21.89 -20.65
C GLY A 6 8.92 -22.49 -20.77
N LYS A 7 8.03 -22.34 -19.79
CA LYS A 7 6.63 -22.76 -19.93
C LYS A 7 5.86 -21.77 -20.81
N SER A 8 4.91 -22.28 -21.60
CA SER A 8 3.94 -21.40 -22.26
C SER A 8 3.03 -20.71 -21.23
N LYS A 9 2.34 -19.64 -21.64
CA LYS A 9 1.36 -18.95 -20.76
C LYS A 9 0.28 -19.91 -20.27
N THR A 10 -0.24 -20.78 -21.15
CA THR A 10 -1.26 -21.78 -20.82
C THR A 10 -0.73 -22.81 -19.82
N GLN A 11 0.47 -23.38 -20.06
CA GLN A 11 1.08 -24.33 -19.14
C GLN A 11 1.35 -23.73 -17.76
N ALA A 12 1.80 -22.47 -17.71
CA ALA A 12 2.03 -21.77 -16.45
C ALA A 12 0.71 -21.53 -15.69
N GLN A 13 -0.37 -21.17 -16.40
CA GLN A 13 -1.70 -21.01 -15.82
C GLN A 13 -2.24 -22.35 -15.28
N ASP A 14 -2.16 -23.42 -16.07
CA ASP A 14 -2.63 -24.75 -15.65
C ASP A 14 -1.85 -25.26 -14.44
N TYR A 15 -0.54 -25.00 -14.38
CA TYR A 15 0.29 -25.34 -13.23
C TYR A 15 -0.10 -24.56 -11.96
N LEU A 16 -0.49 -23.29 -12.10
CA LEU A 16 -0.89 -22.46 -10.96
C LEU A 16 -2.37 -22.66 -10.56
N LYS A 17 -3.16 -23.29 -11.42
CA LYS A 17 -4.60 -23.50 -11.19
C LYS A 17 -4.80 -24.40 -9.97
N GLY A 18 -5.69 -23.98 -9.07
CA GLY A 18 -6.01 -24.73 -7.84
C GLY A 18 -4.99 -24.56 -6.71
N THR A 19 -3.84 -23.91 -6.95
CA THR A 19 -2.84 -23.69 -5.91
C THR A 19 -3.24 -22.59 -4.93
N GLN A 20 -2.91 -22.79 -3.65
CA GLN A 20 -3.11 -21.85 -2.56
C GLN A 20 -1.94 -20.86 -2.43
N THR A 21 -2.14 -19.81 -1.63
CA THR A 21 -1.12 -18.79 -1.36
C THR A 21 0.19 -19.38 -0.85
N ARG A 22 0.11 -20.34 0.09
CA ARG A 22 1.29 -21.02 0.63
C ARG A 22 2.09 -21.76 -0.45
N GLU A 23 1.42 -22.53 -1.29
CA GLU A 23 2.05 -23.30 -2.37
C GLU A 23 2.72 -22.38 -3.39
N LYS A 24 2.12 -21.23 -3.70
CA LYS A 24 2.74 -20.22 -4.58
C LYS A 24 3.99 -19.60 -3.97
N ASN A 25 3.99 -19.35 -2.66
CA ASN A 25 5.17 -18.84 -1.95
C ASN A 25 6.29 -19.89 -1.89
N GLU A 26 5.95 -21.15 -1.61
CA GLU A 26 6.91 -22.25 -1.66
C GLU A 26 7.49 -22.43 -3.07
N LEU A 27 6.66 -22.33 -4.11
CA LEU A 27 7.10 -22.34 -5.52
C LEU A 27 8.11 -21.22 -5.81
N LEU A 28 7.83 -19.99 -5.38
CA LEU A 28 8.76 -18.87 -5.54
C LEU A 28 10.09 -19.11 -4.82
N SER A 29 10.03 -19.58 -3.58
CA SER A 29 11.22 -19.81 -2.76
C SER A 29 12.05 -20.99 -3.28
N GLN A 30 11.44 -22.14 -3.51
CA GLN A 30 12.14 -23.39 -3.81
C GLN A 30 12.61 -23.45 -5.26
N GLN A 31 11.77 -23.04 -6.21
CA GLN A 31 12.10 -23.16 -7.63
C GLN A 31 12.86 -21.95 -8.16
N PHE A 32 12.65 -20.77 -7.56
CA PHE A 32 13.20 -19.52 -8.09
C PHE A 32 14.09 -18.76 -7.11
N GLY A 33 14.24 -19.24 -5.87
CA GLY A 33 15.05 -18.56 -4.85
C GLY A 33 14.51 -17.18 -4.46
N ILE A 34 13.21 -16.92 -4.68
CA ILE A 34 12.58 -15.64 -4.38
C ILE A 34 11.80 -15.77 -3.08
N GLU A 35 12.23 -15.03 -2.06
CA GLU A 35 11.45 -14.85 -0.84
C GLU A 35 10.43 -13.72 -1.08
N TYR A 36 9.13 -14.07 -1.14
CA TYR A 36 8.08 -13.13 -1.52
C TYR A 36 8.05 -11.91 -0.60
N ASN A 37 8.26 -12.07 0.71
CA ASN A 37 8.15 -10.96 1.66
C ASN A 37 9.31 -9.96 1.59
N SER A 38 10.43 -10.35 1.00
CA SER A 38 11.58 -9.48 0.73
C SER A 38 11.39 -8.59 -0.50
N LEU A 39 10.35 -8.85 -1.31
CA LEU A 39 10.05 -8.02 -2.48
C LEU A 39 9.66 -6.60 -2.05
N PRO A 40 10.04 -5.58 -2.85
CA PRO A 40 9.63 -4.20 -2.64
C PRO A 40 8.14 -4.08 -2.36
N VAL A 41 7.79 -3.31 -1.33
CA VAL A 41 6.41 -3.20 -0.82
C VAL A 41 5.43 -2.78 -1.92
N ILE A 42 5.83 -1.90 -2.83
CA ILE A 42 5.03 -1.49 -3.99
C ILE A 42 4.50 -2.66 -4.84
N PHE A 43 5.24 -3.77 -4.97
CA PHE A 43 4.78 -4.94 -5.71
C PHE A 43 3.82 -5.82 -4.92
N ARG A 44 3.83 -5.72 -3.58
CA ARG A 44 2.98 -6.52 -2.69
C ARG A 44 1.72 -5.80 -2.26
N MET A 45 1.78 -4.47 -2.13
CA MET A 45 0.76 -3.65 -1.51
C MET A 45 0.23 -2.54 -2.45
N GLY A 46 0.88 -2.33 -3.60
CA GLY A 46 0.54 -1.25 -4.52
C GLY A 46 0.94 0.11 -3.97
N SER A 47 0.38 1.17 -4.57
CA SER A 47 0.56 2.56 -4.14
C SER A 47 -0.78 3.14 -3.71
N SER A 48 -0.77 3.85 -2.58
CA SER A 48 -1.90 4.62 -2.06
C SER A 48 -1.61 6.10 -2.19
N VAL A 49 -2.61 6.88 -2.62
CA VAL A 49 -2.47 8.34 -2.77
C VAL A 49 -3.62 9.01 -2.03
N PHE A 50 -3.30 9.89 -1.09
CA PHE A 50 -4.31 10.58 -0.28
C PHE A 50 -3.83 11.97 0.14
N ARG A 51 -4.77 12.79 0.62
CA ARG A 51 -4.50 14.13 1.11
C ARG A 51 -4.19 14.07 2.60
N LEU A 52 -3.06 14.63 3.02
CA LEU A 52 -2.71 14.84 4.42
C LEU A 52 -3.05 16.28 4.81
N LYS A 53 -3.82 16.45 5.89
CA LYS A 53 -4.14 17.76 6.45
C LYS A 53 -3.01 18.17 7.40
N THR A 54 -2.18 19.13 7.03
CA THR A 54 -1.15 19.67 7.93
C THR A 54 -1.79 20.71 8.84
N GLN A 55 -1.85 20.46 10.15
CA GLN A 55 -2.21 21.50 11.10
C GLN A 55 -0.98 22.38 11.35
N GLU A 56 -0.94 23.58 10.77
CA GLU A 56 -0.01 24.59 11.26
C GLU A 56 -0.46 25.02 12.67
N GLY A 57 0.44 24.91 13.64
CA GLY A 57 0.19 25.35 15.01
C GLY A 57 -0.29 26.80 15.05
N VAL A 58 -1.42 27.03 15.71
CA VAL A 58 -1.88 28.37 16.07
C VAL A 58 -0.85 28.93 17.06
N THR A 59 -0.10 29.93 16.65
CA THR A 59 0.58 30.81 17.60
C THR A 59 -0.46 31.83 18.05
N GLU A 60 -0.81 31.83 19.34
CA GLU A 60 -1.66 32.86 19.91
C GLU A 60 -0.87 34.17 19.99
N GLU A 61 -1.14 35.11 19.08
CA GLU A 61 -0.93 36.52 19.35
C GLU A 61 -2.22 37.29 19.05
N ASN A 62 -2.81 37.87 20.10
CA ASN A 62 -3.74 39.00 20.04
C ASN A 62 -5.12 38.79 19.38
N GLY A 63 -5.84 37.72 19.74
CA GLY A 63 -7.31 37.75 19.83
C GLY A 63 -8.11 37.81 18.51
N GLU A 64 -7.48 37.69 17.35
CA GLU A 64 -8.15 37.65 16.05
C GLU A 64 -7.98 36.26 15.41
N VAL A 65 -9.06 35.46 15.41
CA VAL A 65 -9.08 34.14 14.76
C VAL A 65 -9.18 34.35 13.25
N SER A 66 -8.04 34.46 12.59
CA SER A 66 -7.94 34.30 11.14
C SER A 66 -7.89 32.80 10.82
N GLY A 67 -8.94 32.26 10.20
CA GLY A 67 -9.02 30.86 9.82
C GLY A 67 -7.93 30.51 8.80
N LYS A 68 -6.79 29.99 9.25
CA LYS A 68 -5.74 29.50 8.37
C LYS A 68 -6.27 28.32 7.55
N GLN A 69 -6.22 28.45 6.22
CA GLN A 69 -6.50 27.35 5.31
C GLN A 69 -5.56 26.19 5.61
N VAL A 70 -6.13 25.03 5.91
CA VAL A 70 -5.39 23.78 6.07
C VAL A 70 -4.90 23.37 4.68
N GLU A 71 -3.62 23.60 4.39
CA GLU A 71 -3.02 23.16 3.13
C GLU A 71 -2.96 21.62 3.15
N ALA A 72 -3.57 21.02 2.13
CA ALA A 72 -3.69 19.57 2.03
C ALA A 72 -2.59 19.06 1.08
N GLU A 73 -1.53 18.49 1.66
CA GLU A 73 -0.45 17.87 0.89
C GLU A 73 -0.92 16.54 0.30
N VAL A 74 -0.64 16.30 -0.98
CA VAL A 74 -0.91 15.00 -1.61
C VAL A 74 0.29 14.10 -1.39
N VAL A 75 0.09 13.02 -0.62
CA VAL A 75 1.14 12.07 -0.29
C VAL A 75 0.95 10.76 -1.06
N VAL A 76 2.07 10.12 -1.41
CA VAL A 76 2.12 8.79 -2.01
C VAL A 76 2.77 7.85 -1.01
N ASP A 77 2.10 6.75 -0.70
CA ASP A 77 2.54 5.79 0.31
C ASP A 77 2.27 4.34 -0.12
N TYR A 78 2.90 3.36 0.54
CA TYR A 78 2.81 1.93 0.23
C TYR A 78 2.27 1.14 1.44
N SER A 79 1.21 1.65 2.06
CA SER A 79 0.65 1.14 3.32
C SER A 79 -0.42 0.07 3.18
N ASN A 80 -0.68 -0.66 4.28
CA ASN A 80 -1.75 -1.65 4.36
C ASN A 80 -3.09 -0.96 4.62
N ILE A 81 -3.79 -0.54 3.57
CA ILE A 81 -5.09 0.13 3.69
C ILE A 81 -6.23 -0.81 4.12
N ILE A 82 -5.98 -2.11 4.24
CA ILE A 82 -6.95 -3.08 4.77
C ILE A 82 -6.90 -3.06 6.31
N ASP A 83 -5.74 -2.73 6.90
CA ASP A 83 -5.58 -2.66 8.34
C ASP A 83 -6.28 -1.42 8.91
N GLN A 84 -6.94 -1.58 10.06
CA GLN A 84 -7.60 -0.48 10.76
C GLN A 84 -6.60 0.58 11.24
N CYS A 85 -5.35 0.20 11.50
CA CYS A 85 -4.28 1.11 11.90
C CYS A 85 -4.11 2.26 10.90
N PHE A 86 -4.22 1.99 9.59
CA PHE A 86 -4.10 3.02 8.55
C PHE A 86 -5.20 4.08 8.70
N TRP A 87 -6.45 3.65 8.84
CA TRP A 87 -7.59 4.56 8.97
C TRP A 87 -7.61 5.31 10.30
N GLN A 88 -7.07 4.72 11.38
CA GLN A 88 -6.91 5.37 12.68
C GLN A 88 -5.80 6.43 12.68
N GLN A 89 -4.71 6.21 11.93
CA GLN A 89 -3.65 7.20 11.73
C GLN A 89 -4.08 8.35 10.81
N HIS A 90 -5.05 8.10 9.93
CA HIS A 90 -5.58 9.07 8.98
C HIS A 90 -7.10 9.24 9.09
N PRO A 91 -7.64 9.62 10.26
CA PRO A 91 -9.09 9.70 10.48
C PRO A 91 -9.74 10.75 9.56
N HIS A 92 -8.96 11.74 9.13
CA HIS A 92 -9.41 12.80 8.23
C HIS A 92 -9.78 12.31 6.82
N ILE A 93 -9.32 11.12 6.41
CA ILE A 93 -9.67 10.54 5.11
C ILE A 93 -11.15 10.12 5.09
N LEU A 94 -11.65 9.59 6.21
CA LEU A 94 -13.04 9.11 6.34
C LEU A 94 -14.00 10.18 6.86
N SER A 95 -13.50 11.23 7.50
CA SER A 95 -14.34 12.35 7.94
C SER A 95 -14.77 13.19 6.73
N CYS A 96 -16.02 13.00 6.25
CA CYS A 96 -16.67 13.99 5.41
C CYS A 96 -16.98 15.24 6.25
N SER A 97 -16.51 16.40 5.81
CA SER A 97 -17.03 17.71 6.21
C SER A 97 -18.37 17.98 5.54
#